data_AF-A0A954MVM1-F1
#
_entry.id   AF-A0A954MVM1-F1
#
_cell.length_a   1.000
_cell.length_b   1.000
_cell.length_c   1.000
_cell.angle_alpha   90.00
_cell.angle_beta   90.00
_cell.angle_gamma   90.00
#
_symmetry.space_group_name_H-M   'P 1'
#
loop_
_entity.id
_entity.type
_entity.pdbx_description
1 polymer ?
#
loop_
_entity_poly.entity_id
_entity_poly.type
_entity_poly.pdbx_seq_one_letter_code
_entity_poly.pdbx_strand_id
1 'polypeptide(L)'
;MKTASAKTLLVAIAGALLFTCNLPAQERIEDKQLTQYAFILGFTSTQEKDVPVKVLPDAVKASAIHLDDQIAVLIPDQQLAEDRLAKVSEKEVTPLGQIWLRDLVPQVEGKKVAADKLRSVTIDAGKEKITAQLCFLGLQKNSKGETEVVVYGKGKEVVARPVLEAHEEKHDKPILVGMDAPADKPMTVSISFFGKHRAQFEVAAAGK
;
A
#
# COMPACT_ATOMS: atom_id res chain seq x y z
N MET A 1 39.45 64.76 -29.70
CA MET A 1 38.15 65.30 -29.25
C MET A 1 37.04 64.61 -30.04
N LYS A 2 36.36 63.62 -29.42
CA LYS A 2 34.98 63.14 -29.69
C LYS A 2 34.74 61.83 -28.91
N THR A 3 34.17 62.03 -27.71
CA THR A 3 33.19 61.20 -26.97
C THR A 3 33.26 59.68 -26.99
N ALA A 4 33.55 59.12 -25.82
CA ALA A 4 33.24 57.76 -25.41
C ALA A 4 31.71 57.56 -25.24
N SER A 5 31.22 56.37 -25.60
CA SER A 5 29.86 55.91 -25.28
C SER A 5 29.96 54.59 -24.52
N ALA A 6 29.60 54.64 -23.24
CA ALA A 6 29.41 53.49 -22.39
C ALA A 6 28.01 52.92 -22.60
N LYS A 7 27.91 51.62 -22.86
CA LYS A 7 26.81 50.71 -22.46
C LYS A 7 26.95 49.40 -23.22
N THR A 8 27.23 48.31 -22.50
CA THR A 8 26.28 47.20 -22.33
C THR A 8 27.06 46.02 -21.74
N LEU A 9 26.76 45.78 -20.46
CA LEU A 9 27.12 44.58 -19.72
C LEU A 9 26.19 43.44 -20.22
N LEU A 10 26.74 42.31 -20.65
CA LEU A 10 25.99 41.06 -20.79
C LEU A 10 26.87 39.92 -20.27
N VAL A 11 26.68 39.63 -18.99
CA VAL A 11 27.23 38.45 -18.32
C VAL A 11 26.37 37.26 -18.75
N ALA A 12 26.99 36.33 -19.48
CA ALA A 12 26.42 35.05 -19.82
C ALA A 12 26.43 34.14 -18.57
N ILE A 13 25.26 33.90 -17.97
CA ILE A 13 25.09 32.86 -16.96
C ILE A 13 24.70 31.59 -17.70
N ALA A 14 25.67 30.68 -17.80
CA ALA A 14 25.52 29.35 -18.33
C ALA A 14 24.67 28.47 -17.40
N GLY A 15 23.64 27.87 -17.98
CA GLY A 15 23.24 26.47 -17.77
C GLY A 15 23.07 25.95 -16.35
N ALA A 16 21.95 26.29 -15.70
CA ALA A 16 21.35 25.40 -14.71
C ALA A 16 20.34 24.50 -15.44
N LEU A 17 20.79 23.31 -15.85
CA LEU A 17 19.90 22.19 -16.14
C LEU A 17 19.11 21.88 -14.86
N LEU A 18 17.89 22.37 -14.77
CA LEU A 18 16.90 21.80 -13.86
C LEU A 18 16.43 20.49 -14.50
N PHE A 19 17.10 19.40 -14.13
CA PHE A 19 16.52 18.06 -14.23
C PHE A 19 15.26 18.04 -13.35
N THR A 20 14.11 18.29 -13.96
CA THR A 20 12.83 17.92 -13.39
C THR A 20 12.75 16.40 -13.45
N CYS A 21 13.12 15.74 -12.35
CA CYS A 21 12.78 14.33 -12.16
C CYS A 21 11.25 14.22 -12.22
N ASN A 22 10.71 13.83 -13.37
CA ASN A 22 9.37 13.29 -13.48
C ASN A 22 9.36 11.96 -12.72
N LEU A 23 9.17 12.04 -11.40
CA LEU A 23 8.67 10.89 -10.65
C LEU A 23 7.33 10.52 -11.28
N PRO A 24 7.07 9.24 -11.61
CA PRO A 24 5.72 8.82 -12.00
C PRO A 24 4.76 9.33 -10.93
N ALA A 25 3.78 10.13 -11.36
CA ALA A 25 2.83 10.78 -10.47
C ALA A 25 1.99 9.69 -9.81
N GLN A 26 2.37 9.32 -8.58
CA GLN A 26 1.51 8.55 -7.70
C GLN A 26 0.29 9.41 -7.40
N GLU A 27 -0.80 9.12 -8.08
CA GLU A 27 -2.04 9.85 -7.93
C GLU A 27 -2.87 9.21 -6.80
N ARG A 28 -3.41 10.08 -5.94
CA ARG A 28 -4.29 9.66 -4.85
C ARG A 28 -5.72 9.69 -5.37
N ILE A 29 -6.45 8.60 -5.17
CA ILE A 29 -7.89 8.54 -5.51
C ILE A 29 -8.66 9.53 -4.63
N GLU A 30 -9.61 10.26 -5.22
CA GLU A 30 -10.47 11.20 -4.48
C GLU A 30 -11.19 10.48 -3.32
N ASP A 31 -11.17 11.06 -2.12
CA ASP A 31 -11.64 10.40 -0.89
C ASP A 31 -13.10 9.92 -0.97
N LYS A 32 -13.97 10.66 -1.68
CA LYS A 32 -15.38 10.27 -1.86
C LYS A 32 -15.53 9.01 -2.72
N GLN A 33 -14.81 8.95 -3.85
CA GLN A 33 -14.81 7.79 -4.74
C GLN A 33 -14.16 6.58 -4.06
N LEU A 34 -13.04 6.81 -3.37
CA LEU A 34 -12.35 5.78 -2.60
C LEU A 34 -13.28 5.16 -1.55
N THR A 35 -14.05 5.96 -0.82
CA THR A 35 -14.99 5.45 0.19
C THR A 35 -16.05 4.54 -0.44
N GLN A 36 -16.58 4.89 -1.62
CA GLN A 36 -17.55 4.05 -2.34
C GLN A 36 -16.93 2.72 -2.77
N TYR A 37 -15.74 2.73 -3.37
CA TYR A 37 -15.04 1.50 -3.74
C TYR A 37 -14.70 0.66 -2.52
N ALA A 38 -14.16 1.28 -1.46
CA ALA A 38 -13.83 0.60 -0.22
C ALA A 38 -15.07 -0.02 0.46
N PHE A 39 -16.26 0.58 0.31
CA PHE A 39 -17.50 -0.02 0.79
C PHE A 39 -17.85 -1.31 0.02
N ILE A 40 -17.76 -1.28 -1.32
CA ILE A 40 -18.01 -2.47 -2.16
C ILE A 40 -17.00 -3.57 -1.86
N LEU A 41 -15.71 -3.23 -1.80
CA LEU A 41 -14.63 -4.16 -1.49
C LEU A 41 -14.79 -4.73 -0.07
N GLY A 42 -15.04 -3.87 0.91
CA GLY A 42 -15.31 -4.24 2.30
C GLY A 42 -16.49 -5.19 2.43
N PHE A 43 -17.63 -4.87 1.82
CA PHE A 43 -18.80 -5.74 1.83
C PHE A 43 -18.52 -7.08 1.13
N THR A 44 -17.82 -7.07 -0.01
CA THR A 44 -17.43 -8.28 -0.74
C THR A 44 -16.59 -9.20 0.13
N SER A 45 -15.58 -8.69 0.85
CA SER A 45 -14.76 -9.55 1.73
C SER A 45 -15.54 -10.16 2.89
N THR A 46 -16.60 -9.52 3.39
CA THR A 46 -17.45 -10.13 4.44
C THR A 46 -18.23 -11.36 3.98
N GLN A 47 -18.37 -11.55 2.66
CA GLN A 47 -19.04 -12.72 2.08
C GLN A 47 -18.05 -13.89 1.89
N GLU A 48 -16.76 -13.65 2.03
CA GLU A 48 -15.73 -14.68 1.91
C GLU A 48 -15.81 -15.67 3.07
N LYS A 49 -15.73 -16.95 2.73
CA LYS A 49 -15.69 -18.05 3.70
C LYS A 49 -14.25 -18.45 4.00
N ASP A 50 -14.07 -19.06 5.16
CA ASP A 50 -12.79 -19.62 5.62
C ASP A 50 -11.65 -18.59 5.65
N VAL A 51 -11.97 -17.38 6.10
CA VAL A 51 -10.97 -16.31 6.23
C VAL A 51 -10.01 -16.60 7.40
N PRO A 52 -8.71 -16.31 7.24
CA PRO A 52 -7.69 -16.65 8.23
C PRO A 52 -7.74 -15.74 9.47
N VAL A 53 -8.21 -14.51 9.30
CA VAL A 53 -8.44 -13.54 10.38
C VAL A 53 -9.73 -12.80 10.08
N LYS A 54 -10.59 -12.66 11.09
CA LYS A 54 -11.86 -11.94 10.95
C LYS A 54 -11.60 -10.44 11.03
N VAL A 55 -11.93 -9.73 9.96
CA VAL A 55 -11.81 -8.28 9.85
C VAL A 55 -13.21 -7.69 9.72
N LEU A 56 -13.45 -6.57 10.40
CA LEU A 56 -14.62 -5.71 10.21
C LEU A 56 -14.17 -4.49 9.41
N PRO A 57 -14.41 -4.41 8.10
CA PRO A 57 -13.83 -3.34 7.28
C PRO A 57 -14.37 -1.94 7.63
N ASP A 58 -13.49 -0.95 7.70
CA ASP A 58 -13.82 0.48 7.87
C ASP A 58 -13.51 1.25 6.57
N ALA A 59 -14.50 1.30 5.67
CA ALA A 59 -14.35 1.93 4.36
C ALA A 59 -14.04 3.44 4.43
N VAL A 60 -14.44 4.12 5.51
CA VAL A 60 -14.23 5.57 5.68
C VAL A 60 -12.75 5.88 5.92
N LYS A 61 -12.04 4.96 6.57
CA LYS A 61 -10.60 5.07 6.86
C LYS A 61 -9.72 4.43 5.79
N ALA A 62 -10.29 4.04 4.65
CA ALA A 62 -9.54 3.42 3.58
C ALA A 62 -8.48 4.35 2.99
N SER A 63 -7.43 3.74 2.48
CA SER A 63 -6.35 4.38 1.76
C SER A 63 -6.12 3.63 0.45
N ALA A 64 -5.82 4.35 -0.63
CA ALA A 64 -5.51 3.75 -1.90
C ALA A 64 -4.38 4.50 -2.59
N ILE A 65 -3.62 3.76 -3.38
CA ILE A 65 -2.56 4.24 -4.23
C ILE A 65 -2.64 3.53 -5.56
N HIS A 66 -2.34 4.23 -6.64
CA HIS A 66 -2.09 3.59 -7.93
C HIS A 66 -0.78 4.06 -8.54
N LEU A 67 -0.17 3.17 -9.30
CA LEU A 67 1.00 3.40 -10.11
C LEU A 67 0.73 2.76 -11.46
N ASP A 68 0.58 3.58 -12.50
CA ASP A 68 0.06 3.15 -13.81
C ASP A 68 -1.28 2.39 -13.64
N ASP A 69 -1.34 1.14 -14.12
CA ASP A 69 -2.53 0.26 -14.03
C ASP A 69 -2.61 -0.52 -12.70
N GLN A 70 -1.58 -0.44 -11.85
CA GLN A 70 -1.49 -1.22 -10.62
C GLN A 70 -2.09 -0.46 -9.45
N ILE A 71 -2.97 -1.11 -8.70
CA ILE A 71 -3.72 -0.47 -7.63
C ILE A 71 -3.59 -1.28 -6.35
N ALA A 72 -3.32 -0.59 -5.24
CA ALA A 72 -3.45 -1.14 -3.90
C ALA A 72 -4.48 -0.34 -3.11
N VAL A 73 -5.49 -1.03 -2.57
CA VAL A 73 -6.52 -0.43 -1.69
C VAL A 73 -6.46 -1.12 -0.33
N LEU A 74 -6.14 -0.36 0.69
CA LEU A 74 -6.05 -0.81 2.07
C LEU A 74 -7.28 -0.34 2.85
N ILE A 75 -7.97 -1.27 3.49
CA ILE A 75 -9.16 -1.02 4.31
C ILE A 75 -8.87 -1.54 5.72
N PRO A 76 -8.82 -0.68 6.74
CA PRO A 76 -8.50 -1.11 8.08
C PRO A 76 -9.65 -1.90 8.71
N ASP A 77 -9.33 -2.64 9.76
CA ASP A 77 -10.30 -3.12 10.71
C ASP A 77 -10.92 -1.93 11.48
N GLN A 78 -12.23 -1.95 11.75
CA GLN A 78 -12.95 -0.90 12.47
C GLN A 78 -12.41 -0.66 13.87
N GLN A 79 -11.87 -1.70 14.50
CA GLN A 79 -11.28 -1.61 15.82
C GLN A 79 -9.80 -1.22 15.76
N LEU A 80 -9.24 -0.83 14.61
CA LEU A 80 -7.85 -0.39 14.52
C LEU A 80 -7.64 0.89 15.34
N ALA A 81 -6.75 0.80 16.32
CA ALA A 81 -6.35 1.88 17.21
C ALA A 81 -4.88 1.71 17.62
N GLU A 82 -4.21 2.82 17.96
CA GLU A 82 -2.77 2.83 18.27
C GLU A 82 -2.43 1.92 19.47
N ASP A 83 -3.31 1.88 20.48
CA ASP A 83 -3.14 1.05 21.67
C ASP A 83 -3.16 -0.46 21.37
N ARG A 84 -3.76 -0.88 20.25
CA ARG A 84 -3.74 -2.29 19.82
C ARG A 84 -2.39 -2.71 19.28
N LEU A 85 -1.60 -1.78 18.72
CA LEU A 85 -0.23 -2.07 18.28
C LEU A 85 0.66 -2.44 19.48
N ALA A 86 0.43 -1.81 20.63
CA ALA A 86 1.17 -2.09 21.86
C ALA A 86 0.78 -3.42 22.52
N LYS A 87 -0.41 -3.95 22.22
CA LYS A 87 -0.99 -5.17 22.82
C LYS A 87 -0.76 -6.43 21.98
N VAL A 88 0.03 -6.35 20.92
CA VAL A 88 0.31 -7.50 20.03
C VAL A 88 1.03 -8.60 20.80
N SER A 89 0.57 -9.84 20.61
CA SER A 89 1.12 -11.04 21.24
C SER A 89 1.75 -11.98 20.22
N GLU A 90 2.51 -12.96 20.69
CA GLU A 90 3.04 -14.05 19.85
C GLU A 90 1.97 -15.11 19.56
N LYS A 91 0.98 -15.27 20.45
CA LYS A 91 0.03 -16.40 20.42
C LYS A 91 -1.20 -16.15 19.56
N GLU A 92 -1.61 -14.90 19.46
CA GLU A 92 -2.85 -14.50 18.78
C GLU A 92 -2.57 -13.41 17.76
N VAL A 93 -3.22 -13.53 16.61
CA VAL A 93 -3.16 -12.55 15.53
C VAL A 93 -4.20 -11.47 15.79
N THR A 94 -3.74 -10.24 15.95
CA THR A 94 -4.62 -9.07 16.07
C THR A 94 -5.06 -8.62 14.67
N PRO A 95 -6.37 -8.59 14.34
CA PRO A 95 -6.85 -8.10 13.05
C PRO A 95 -6.41 -6.67 12.78
N LEU A 96 -5.84 -6.43 11.59
CA LEU A 96 -5.35 -5.12 11.16
C LEU A 96 -6.23 -4.53 10.06
N GLY A 97 -6.70 -5.37 9.14
CA GLY A 97 -7.49 -4.95 7.99
C GLY A 97 -7.32 -5.89 6.82
N GLN A 98 -7.54 -5.37 5.63
CA GLN A 98 -7.39 -6.09 4.37
C GLN A 98 -6.80 -5.17 3.30
N ILE A 99 -6.04 -5.76 2.38
CA ILE A 99 -5.50 -5.07 1.22
C ILE A 99 -5.96 -5.78 -0.06
N TRP A 100 -6.40 -4.97 -1.01
CA TRP A 100 -6.84 -5.38 -2.33
C TRP A 100 -5.80 -4.93 -3.35
N LEU A 101 -5.33 -5.88 -4.16
CA LEU A 101 -4.26 -5.69 -5.12
C LEU A 101 -4.78 -5.97 -6.52
N ARG A 102 -4.92 -4.93 -7.35
CA ARG A 102 -5.27 -5.06 -8.77
C ARG A 102 -3.99 -5.07 -9.60
N ASP A 103 -3.91 -6.02 -10.53
CA ASP A 103 -2.75 -6.24 -11.40
C ASP A 103 -1.43 -6.45 -10.64
N LEU A 104 -1.54 -6.86 -9.36
CA LEU A 104 -0.47 -7.08 -8.41
C LEU A 104 -0.68 -8.38 -7.63
N VAL A 105 0.43 -9.04 -7.30
CA VAL A 105 0.47 -10.20 -6.39
C VAL A 105 1.62 -10.03 -5.40
N PRO A 106 1.49 -10.52 -4.15
CA PRO A 106 2.62 -10.58 -3.24
C PRO A 106 3.80 -11.36 -3.82
N GLN A 107 5.01 -10.93 -3.50
CA GLN A 107 6.27 -11.55 -3.88
C GLN A 107 7.08 -11.85 -2.60
N VAL A 108 7.76 -13.00 -2.58
CA VAL A 108 8.68 -13.38 -1.50
C VAL A 108 9.95 -13.92 -2.12
N GLU A 109 11.10 -13.37 -1.71
CA GLU A 109 12.42 -13.79 -2.21
C GLU A 109 12.49 -13.77 -3.75
N GLY A 110 11.97 -12.71 -4.37
CA GLY A 110 11.95 -12.56 -5.83
C GLY A 110 10.95 -13.45 -6.57
N LYS A 111 10.13 -14.24 -5.88
CA LYS A 111 9.15 -15.16 -6.47
C LYS A 111 7.73 -14.73 -6.15
N LYS A 112 6.89 -14.65 -7.18
CA LYS A 112 5.44 -14.44 -7.02
C LYS A 112 4.87 -15.54 -6.13
N VAL A 113 4.01 -15.16 -5.20
CA VAL A 113 3.21 -16.12 -4.43
C VAL A 113 2.33 -16.91 -5.40
N ALA A 114 2.31 -18.23 -5.21
CA ALA A 114 1.59 -19.14 -6.10
C ALA A 114 0.08 -18.86 -6.10
N ALA A 115 -0.55 -18.96 -7.27
CA ALA A 115 -1.94 -18.58 -7.48
C ALA A 115 -2.95 -19.36 -6.60
N ASP A 116 -2.64 -20.60 -6.26
CA ASP A 116 -3.45 -21.45 -5.36
C ASP A 116 -3.45 -20.95 -3.90
N LYS A 117 -2.43 -20.17 -3.51
CA LYS A 117 -2.34 -19.50 -2.21
C LYS A 117 -2.99 -18.12 -2.19
N LEU A 118 -3.31 -17.56 -3.35
CA LEU A 118 -3.93 -16.24 -3.48
C LEU A 118 -5.46 -16.32 -3.50
N ARG A 119 -6.10 -15.28 -2.97
CA ARG A 119 -7.56 -15.14 -3.02
C ARG A 119 -7.91 -14.12 -4.09
N SER A 120 -8.15 -14.62 -5.31
CA SER A 120 -8.65 -13.79 -6.41
C SER A 120 -10.16 -13.62 -6.28
N VAL A 121 -10.62 -12.37 -6.26
CA VAL A 121 -12.03 -12.02 -6.14
C VAL A 121 -12.39 -11.12 -7.32
N THR A 122 -13.47 -11.47 -8.02
CA THR A 122 -14.02 -10.66 -9.10
C THR A 122 -15.15 -9.79 -8.57
N ILE A 123 -14.98 -8.48 -8.69
CA ILE A 123 -15.96 -7.46 -8.31
C ILE A 123 -16.70 -6.99 -9.56
N ASP A 124 -18.02 -6.92 -9.47
CA ASP A 124 -18.85 -6.30 -10.50
C ASP A 124 -18.88 -4.78 -10.28
N ALA A 125 -18.26 -4.03 -11.17
CA ALA A 125 -18.25 -2.57 -11.19
C ALA A 125 -19.24 -2.02 -12.25
N GLY A 126 -20.36 -2.72 -12.47
CA GLY A 126 -21.41 -2.35 -13.39
C GLY A 126 -21.09 -2.75 -14.83
N LYS A 127 -20.25 -1.95 -15.53
CA LYS A 127 -19.91 -2.21 -16.94
C LYS A 127 -18.72 -3.16 -17.11
N GLU A 128 -17.95 -3.35 -16.05
CA GLU A 128 -16.72 -4.15 -16.06
C GLU A 128 -16.66 -5.06 -14.85
N LYS A 129 -16.04 -6.22 -15.06
CA LYS A 129 -15.65 -7.14 -13.99
C LYS A 129 -14.18 -6.92 -13.69
N ILE A 130 -13.86 -6.50 -12.48
CA ILE A 130 -12.49 -6.25 -12.04
C ILE A 130 -12.07 -7.42 -11.16
N THR A 131 -10.95 -8.06 -11.47
CA THR A 131 -10.36 -9.08 -10.59
C THR A 131 -9.23 -8.48 -9.79
N ALA A 132 -9.24 -8.71 -8.48
CA ALA A 132 -8.20 -8.26 -7.57
C ALA A 132 -7.84 -9.39 -6.60
N GLN A 133 -6.61 -9.36 -6.08
CA GLN A 133 -6.19 -10.23 -5.00
C GLN A 133 -6.59 -9.60 -3.67
N LEU A 134 -7.36 -10.33 -2.88
CA LEU A 134 -7.67 -9.98 -1.50
C LEU A 134 -6.64 -10.63 -0.57
N CYS A 135 -5.94 -9.82 0.21
CA CYS A 135 -5.12 -10.28 1.31
C CYS A 135 -5.66 -9.78 2.65
N PHE A 136 -5.74 -10.66 3.64
CA PHE A 136 -6.08 -10.29 5.01
C PHE A 136 -4.81 -9.97 5.81
N LEU A 137 -4.89 -8.96 6.66
CA LEU A 137 -3.76 -8.46 7.43
C LEU A 137 -4.02 -8.64 8.93
N GLY A 138 -2.99 -9.08 9.63
CA GLY A 138 -2.97 -9.10 11.09
C GLY A 138 -1.61 -8.67 11.64
N LEU A 139 -1.54 -8.51 12.95
CA LEU A 139 -0.30 -8.26 13.69
C LEU A 139 -0.01 -9.43 14.62
N GLN A 140 1.25 -9.82 14.68
CA GLN A 140 1.72 -10.86 15.57
C GLN A 140 3.17 -10.56 15.97
N LYS A 141 3.59 -10.95 17.18
CA LYS A 141 5.02 -10.98 17.52
C LYS A 141 5.67 -12.24 16.98
N ASN A 142 6.87 -12.12 16.44
CA ASN A 142 7.71 -13.27 16.11
C ASN A 142 8.42 -13.81 17.36
N SER A 143 9.17 -14.91 17.21
CA SER A 143 9.92 -15.54 18.30
C SER A 143 11.06 -14.69 18.87
N LYS A 144 11.44 -13.61 18.19
CA LYS A 144 12.40 -12.60 18.66
C LYS A 144 11.72 -11.44 19.40
N GLY A 145 10.39 -11.44 19.47
CA GLY A 145 9.59 -10.39 20.12
C GLY A 145 9.33 -9.17 19.23
N GLU A 146 9.73 -9.19 17.97
CA GLU A 146 9.47 -8.13 17.00
C GLU A 146 8.02 -8.23 16.51
N THR A 147 7.34 -7.10 16.35
CA THR A 147 6.00 -7.06 15.77
C THR A 147 6.10 -7.17 14.26
N GLU A 148 5.38 -8.12 13.66
CA GLU A 148 5.26 -8.31 12.22
C GLU A 148 3.81 -8.08 11.79
N VAL A 149 3.63 -7.57 10.57
CA VAL A 149 2.37 -7.71 9.87
C VAL A 149 2.36 -9.09 9.22
N VAL A 150 1.36 -9.91 9.53
CA VAL A 150 1.12 -11.17 8.85
C VAL A 150 0.13 -10.94 7.70
N VAL A 151 0.56 -11.27 6.48
CA VAL A 151 -0.24 -11.16 5.27
C VAL A 151 -0.74 -12.54 4.90
N TYR A 152 -2.06 -12.70 4.76
CA TYR A 152 -2.68 -13.95 4.32
C TYR A 152 -3.35 -13.79 2.96
N GLY A 153 -3.28 -14.82 2.12
CA GLY A 153 -4.08 -14.93 0.90
C GLY A 153 -5.39 -15.70 1.13
N LYS A 154 -5.50 -16.87 0.50
CA LYS A 154 -6.71 -17.71 0.53
C LYS A 154 -6.90 -18.50 1.83
N GLY A 155 -5.81 -18.97 2.45
CA GLY A 155 -5.87 -19.86 3.61
C GLY A 155 -5.18 -19.30 4.86
N LYS A 156 -4.95 -20.19 5.83
CA LYS A 156 -4.24 -19.89 7.08
C LYS A 156 -2.71 -19.81 6.93
N GLU A 157 -2.19 -20.11 5.75
CA GLU A 157 -0.78 -19.93 5.45
C GLU A 157 -0.48 -18.43 5.26
N VAL A 158 0.53 -17.95 5.98
CA VAL A 158 1.02 -16.58 5.85
C VAL A 158 1.86 -16.49 4.59
N VAL A 159 1.52 -15.56 3.69
CA VAL A 159 2.22 -15.35 2.42
C VAL A 159 3.33 -14.32 2.51
N ALA A 160 3.30 -13.41 3.51
CA ALA A 160 4.39 -12.48 3.80
C ALA A 160 4.39 -12.06 5.28
N ARG A 161 5.57 -11.76 5.82
CA ARG A 161 5.80 -11.36 7.22
C ARG A 161 6.66 -10.10 7.34
N PRO A 162 6.26 -8.96 6.77
CA PRO A 162 7.05 -7.75 6.92
C PRO A 162 7.08 -7.28 8.38
N VAL A 163 8.28 -6.93 8.84
CA VAL A 163 8.49 -6.37 10.18
C VAL A 163 7.83 -4.98 10.25
N LEU A 164 7.19 -4.69 11.38
CA LEU A 164 6.65 -3.38 11.68
C LEU A 164 7.74 -2.52 12.30
N GLU A 165 8.24 -1.57 11.54
CA GLU A 165 9.34 -0.68 11.94
C GLU A 165 8.81 0.66 12.45
N ALA A 166 9.59 1.34 13.28
CA ALA A 166 9.32 2.73 13.63
C ALA A 166 9.56 3.62 12.40
N HIS A 167 8.61 4.50 12.09
CA HIS A 167 8.68 5.38 10.93
C HIS A 167 7.79 6.61 11.15
N GLU A 168 8.35 7.81 11.01
CA GLU A 168 7.55 9.03 11.11
C GLU A 168 7.07 9.51 9.75
N GLU A 169 5.76 9.64 9.60
CA GLU A 169 5.10 10.17 8.41
C GLU A 169 3.90 11.02 8.82
N LYS A 170 3.73 12.20 8.21
CA LYS A 170 2.58 13.06 8.51
C LYS A 170 1.41 12.71 7.62
N HIS A 171 0.35 12.17 8.22
CA HIS A 171 -0.94 11.99 7.57
C HIS A 171 -2.07 12.05 8.62
N ASP A 172 -3.29 12.32 8.18
CA ASP A 172 -4.49 12.52 9.01
C ASP A 172 -5.31 11.24 9.23
N LYS A 173 -5.09 10.22 8.39
CA LYS A 173 -5.75 8.92 8.48
C LYS A 173 -5.00 7.99 9.46
N PRO A 174 -5.65 6.97 10.04
CA PRO A 174 -4.95 5.99 10.88
C PRO A 174 -4.06 5.06 10.08
N ILE A 175 -4.30 4.94 8.77
CA ILE A 175 -3.47 4.17 7.84
C ILE A 175 -3.22 4.94 6.55
N LEU A 176 -2.09 4.67 5.94
CA LEU A 176 -1.76 5.12 4.59
C LEU A 176 -1.12 3.95 3.84
N VAL A 177 -1.56 3.72 2.59
CA VAL A 177 -0.88 2.79 1.68
C VAL A 177 -0.02 3.59 0.71
N GLY A 178 1.19 3.11 0.47
CA GLY A 178 2.12 3.63 -0.53
C GLY A 178 2.63 2.50 -1.41
N MET A 179 3.16 2.86 -2.57
CA MET A 179 3.77 1.93 -3.50
C MET A 179 5.09 2.53 -3.98
N ASP A 180 6.13 1.72 -4.15
CA ASP A 180 7.41 2.15 -4.73
C ASP A 180 7.84 1.13 -5.78
N ALA A 181 8.32 1.61 -6.92
CA ALA A 181 8.77 0.80 -8.05
C ALA A 181 10.10 1.34 -8.59
N PRO A 182 11.19 1.22 -7.83
CA PRO A 182 12.50 1.66 -8.27
C PRO A 182 13.00 0.78 -9.43
N ALA A 183 13.77 1.36 -10.35
CA ALA A 183 14.20 0.68 -11.58
C ALA A 183 15.06 -0.59 -11.35
N ASP A 184 15.74 -0.68 -10.20
CA ASP A 184 16.72 -1.71 -9.87
C ASP A 184 16.33 -2.60 -8.67
N LYS A 185 15.10 -2.47 -8.14
CA LYS A 185 14.63 -3.30 -7.02
C LYS A 185 13.19 -3.78 -7.25
N PRO A 186 12.75 -4.81 -6.51
CA PRO A 186 11.35 -5.21 -6.50
C PRO A 186 10.44 -4.04 -6.15
N MET A 187 9.26 -4.05 -6.76
CA MET A 187 8.18 -3.16 -6.36
C MET A 187 7.73 -3.51 -4.95
N THR A 188 7.44 -2.50 -4.14
CA THR A 188 6.98 -2.68 -2.76
C THR A 188 5.65 -1.99 -2.54
N VAL A 189 4.82 -2.60 -1.72
CA VAL A 189 3.69 -1.93 -1.08
C VAL A 189 4.08 -1.66 0.35
N SER A 190 3.89 -0.42 0.77
CA SER A 190 4.11 0.00 2.15
C SER A 190 2.82 0.38 2.83
N ILE A 191 2.74 0.07 4.12
CA ILE A 191 1.61 0.40 4.97
C ILE A 191 2.14 1.20 6.15
N SER A 192 1.74 2.47 6.25
CA SER A 192 2.02 3.33 7.39
C SER A 192 0.84 3.32 8.36
N PHE A 193 1.12 3.26 9.65
CA PHE A 193 0.14 3.23 10.73
C PHE A 193 0.36 4.42 11.66
N PHE A 194 -0.69 5.23 11.82
CA PHE A 194 -0.74 6.38 12.73
C PHE A 194 0.45 7.36 12.58
N GLY A 195 1.08 7.38 11.41
CA GLY A 195 2.27 8.21 11.15
C GLY A 195 3.50 7.85 11.99
N LYS A 196 3.54 6.67 12.63
CA LYS A 196 4.59 6.25 13.59
C LYS A 196 5.22 4.91 13.28
N HIS A 197 4.54 4.08 12.49
CA HIS A 197 5.02 2.76 12.14
C HIS A 197 4.83 2.47 10.67
N ARG A 198 5.70 1.64 10.08
CA ARG A 198 5.59 1.21 8.69
C ARG A 198 5.95 -0.26 8.55
N ALA A 199 5.21 -0.97 7.70
CA ALA A 199 5.57 -2.30 7.23
C ALA A 199 5.60 -2.28 5.69
N GLN A 200 6.50 -3.04 5.08
CA GLN A 200 6.64 -3.09 3.63
C GLN A 200 6.85 -4.52 3.14
N PHE A 201 6.12 -4.92 2.10
CA PHE A 201 6.32 -6.22 1.47
C PHE A 201 6.40 -6.07 -0.05
N GLU A 202 7.13 -7.00 -0.67
CA GLU A 202 7.32 -6.99 -2.11
C GLU A 202 6.04 -7.43 -2.83
N VAL A 203 5.81 -6.83 -3.99
CA VAL A 203 4.76 -7.19 -4.92
C VAL A 203 5.36 -7.29 -6.33
N ALA A 204 4.65 -7.99 -7.20
CA ALA A 204 4.97 -8.04 -8.62
C ALA A 204 3.69 -7.91 -9.44
N ALA A 205 3.81 -7.47 -10.69
CA ALA A 205 2.70 -7.46 -11.62
C ALA A 205 2.09 -8.86 -11.71
N ALA A 206 0.75 -8.98 -11.62
CA ALA A 206 0.08 -10.29 -11.63
C ALA A 206 0.39 -11.11 -12.90
N GLY A 207 0.62 -10.42 -14.04
CA GLY A 207 0.71 -11.03 -15.37
C GLY A 207 -0.70 -11.18 -15.96
N LYS A 208 -0.81 -11.00 -17.28
CA LYS A 208 -2.04 -11.31 -18.03
C LYS A 208 -2.14 -12.80 -18.30
#